data_AF-A0A850VBE2-F1
#
_entry.id   AF-A0A850VBE2-F1
#
_cell.length_a   1.000
_cell.length_b   1.000
_cell.length_c   1.000
_cell.angle_alpha   90.00
_cell.angle_beta   90.00
_cell.angle_gamma   90.00
#
_symmetry.space_group_name_H-M   'P 1'
#
loop_
_entity.id
_entity.type
_entity.pdbx_description
1 polymer ?
#
loop_
_entity_poly.entity_id
_entity_poly.type
_entity_poly.pdbx_seq_one_letter_code
_entity_poly.pdbx_strand_id
1 'polypeptide(L)'
;AVKQLWGDGDHLAEINDMISEQKAIAGEKAKSVWALLRDRAVRWQLITLLLVVSCIQLLGTIVVYSYAYNIFTKAGIPPDQTHYVSLGFGAAEVLSTVLVSSCLQGFLVERAGRKTLLWKNYALMALALGLLTVTLSLQDSFFWVPYCSVALVFIFIMSFGIGPGAVVCPLLTEIFIHSYRPAAYVVNGAVNWIQLFILGLVFPFIV
;
A
#
# COMPACT_ATOMS: atom_id res chain seq x y z
N ALA A 1 3.55 14.75 31.67
CA ALA A 1 2.75 14.41 30.48
C ALA A 1 1.37 13.84 30.85
N VAL A 2 1.28 12.71 31.57
CA VAL A 2 -0.02 12.06 31.91
C VAL A 2 -0.98 12.97 32.68
N LYS A 3 -0.49 13.64 33.73
CA LYS A 3 -1.27 14.62 34.52
C LYS A 3 -1.80 15.82 33.72
N GLN A 4 -1.18 16.10 32.57
CA GLN A 4 -1.50 17.23 31.70
C GLN A 4 -2.55 16.86 30.63
N LEU A 5 -2.68 15.58 30.31
CA LEU A 5 -3.63 15.05 29.33
C LEU A 5 -4.92 14.52 29.99
N TRP A 6 -4.85 14.03 31.23
CA TRP A 6 -5.95 13.28 31.90
C TRP A 6 -6.59 14.03 33.10
N GLY A 7 -6.08 15.22 33.45
CA GLY A 7 -6.58 16.01 34.59
C GLY A 7 -6.23 15.44 35.98
N ASP A 8 -6.72 16.07 37.04
CA ASP A 8 -6.56 15.61 38.44
C ASP A 8 -7.58 14.51 38.79
N GLY A 9 -7.53 13.40 38.06
CA GLY A 9 -8.23 12.14 38.39
C GLY A 9 -7.28 11.10 38.99
N ASP A 10 -7.82 10.13 39.72
CA ASP A 10 -7.03 9.03 40.31
C ASP A 10 -6.70 7.95 39.26
N HIS A 11 -5.79 8.29 38.36
CA HIS A 11 -5.33 7.43 37.26
C HIS A 11 -4.17 6.50 37.68
N LEU A 12 -3.94 6.33 38.98
CA LEU A 12 -2.82 5.53 39.51
C LEU A 12 -2.91 4.07 39.10
N ALA A 13 -4.12 3.52 38.96
CA ALA A 13 -4.33 2.15 38.50
C ALA A 13 -3.90 1.98 37.03
N GLU A 14 -4.35 2.86 36.13
CA GLU A 14 -3.98 2.81 34.71
C GLU A 14 -2.51 3.15 34.48
N ILE A 15 -1.95 4.09 35.24
CA ILE A 15 -0.51 4.38 35.20
C ILE A 15 0.30 3.15 35.64
N ASN A 16 -0.14 2.44 36.68
CA ASN A 16 0.53 1.23 37.12
C ASN A 16 0.39 0.09 36.10
N ASP A 17 -0.78 -0.05 35.47
CA ASP A 17 -0.98 -1.02 34.38
C ASP A 17 -0.09 -0.68 33.18
N MET A 18 -0.02 0.58 32.75
CA MET A 18 0.86 1.05 31.69
C MET A 18 2.35 0.80 32.01
N ILE A 19 2.76 1.03 33.26
CA ILE A 19 4.13 0.74 33.72
C ILE A 19 4.39 -0.77 33.75
N SER A 20 3.39 -1.58 34.11
CA SER A 20 3.49 -3.04 34.13
C SER A 20 3.61 -3.61 32.70
N GLU A 21 2.83 -3.10 31.75
CA GLU A 21 2.96 -3.40 30.32
C GLU A 21 4.32 -2.93 29.79
N GLN A 22 4.76 -1.71 30.13
CA GLN A 22 6.08 -1.22 29.72
C GLN A 22 7.20 -2.13 30.23
N LYS A 23 7.11 -2.62 31.46
CA LYS A 23 8.10 -3.55 32.04
C LYS A 23 8.04 -4.92 31.39
N ALA A 24 6.85 -5.43 31.07
CA ALA A 24 6.67 -6.67 30.31
C ALA A 24 7.26 -6.56 28.89
N ILE A 25 7.03 -5.43 28.21
CA ILE A 25 7.55 -5.13 26.88
C ILE A 25 9.06 -4.89 26.90
N ALA A 26 9.59 -4.18 27.90
CA ALA A 26 11.02 -3.92 28.05
C ALA A 26 11.84 -5.20 28.31
N GLY A 27 11.20 -6.25 28.85
CA GLY A 27 11.80 -7.57 29.02
C GLY A 27 11.75 -8.46 27.77
N GLU A 28 10.88 -8.18 26.80
CA GLU A 28 10.78 -8.95 25.56
C GLU A 28 11.83 -8.48 24.54
N LYS A 29 12.93 -9.22 24.44
CA LYS A 29 13.90 -9.03 23.36
C LYS A 29 13.22 -9.22 22.00
N ALA A 30 13.56 -8.36 21.04
CA ALA A 30 13.15 -8.52 19.65
C ALA A 30 13.48 -9.93 19.17
N LYS A 31 12.47 -10.66 18.70
CA LYS A 31 12.62 -12.04 18.26
C LYS A 31 13.27 -12.08 16.88
N SER A 32 14.13 -13.08 16.67
CA SER A 32 14.80 -13.29 15.39
C SER A 32 13.81 -13.64 14.27
N VAL A 33 14.15 -13.30 13.03
CA VAL A 33 13.40 -13.70 11.82
C VAL A 33 13.19 -15.21 11.76
N TRP A 34 14.18 -16.01 12.18
CA TRP A 34 14.05 -17.46 12.26
C TRP A 34 13.03 -17.92 13.30
N ALA A 35 12.89 -17.20 14.41
CA ALA A 35 11.89 -17.49 15.42
C ALA A 35 10.49 -17.14 14.91
N LEU A 36 10.34 -16.03 14.17
CA LEU A 36 9.09 -15.64 13.52
C LEU A 36 8.60 -16.70 12.52
N LEU A 37 9.48 -17.21 11.65
CA LEU A 37 9.11 -18.20 10.64
C LEU A 37 8.77 -19.57 11.26
N ARG A 38 9.40 -19.92 12.39
CA ARG A 38 9.24 -21.23 13.02
C ARG A 38 8.02 -21.28 13.93
N ASP A 39 7.69 -20.18 14.61
CA ASP A 39 6.62 -20.10 15.59
C ASP A 39 5.25 -20.31 14.93
N ARG A 40 4.51 -21.30 15.43
CA ARG A 40 3.20 -21.71 14.90
C ARG A 40 2.10 -20.69 15.23
N ALA A 41 2.24 -19.91 16.29
CA ALA A 41 1.25 -18.93 16.72
C ALA A 41 1.09 -17.78 15.71
N VAL A 42 2.19 -17.40 15.04
CA VAL A 42 2.24 -16.24 14.13
C VAL A 42 2.19 -16.62 12.64
N ARG A 43 2.02 -17.91 12.31
CA ARG A 43 2.04 -18.37 10.90
C ARG A 43 0.92 -17.79 10.06
N TRP A 44 -0.31 -17.79 10.58
CA TRP A 44 -1.45 -17.25 9.84
C TRP A 44 -1.35 -15.74 9.62
N GLN A 45 -0.75 -15.04 10.58
CA GLN A 45 -0.45 -13.62 10.52
C GLN A 45 0.58 -13.32 9.42
N LEU A 46 1.67 -14.11 9.39
CA LEU A 46 2.70 -14.05 8.35
C LEU A 46 2.12 -14.37 6.97
N ILE A 47 1.36 -15.46 6.82
CA ILE A 47 0.76 -15.86 5.54
C ILE A 47 -0.17 -14.76 5.02
N THR A 48 -0.99 -14.17 5.90
CA THR A 48 -1.90 -13.06 5.51
C THR A 48 -1.12 -11.85 5.04
N LEU A 49 -0.06 -11.46 5.76
CA LEU A 49 0.81 -10.35 5.36
C LEU A 49 1.45 -10.63 4.00
N LEU A 50 2.04 -11.81 3.82
CA LEU A 50 2.67 -12.22 2.57
C LEU A 50 1.68 -12.20 1.42
N LEU A 51 0.47 -12.71 1.62
CA LEU A 51 -0.57 -12.73 0.58
C LEU A 51 -0.97 -11.31 0.19
N VAL A 52 -1.23 -10.43 1.17
CA VAL A 52 -1.60 -9.03 0.91
C VAL A 52 -0.50 -8.32 0.11
N VAL A 53 0.75 -8.42 0.55
CA VAL A 53 1.89 -7.76 -0.10
C VAL A 53 2.11 -8.31 -1.51
N SER A 54 2.01 -9.62 -1.68
CA SER A 54 2.12 -10.27 -2.99
C SER A 54 1.03 -9.83 -3.94
N CYS A 55 -0.23 -9.75 -3.48
CA CYS A 55 -1.34 -9.29 -4.32
C CYS A 55 -1.12 -7.85 -4.81
N ILE A 56 -0.62 -6.96 -3.96
CA ILE A 56 -0.31 -5.57 -4.34
C ILE A 56 0.75 -5.55 -5.43
N GLN A 57 1.81 -6.32 -5.24
CA GLN A 57 2.92 -6.30 -6.18
C GLN A 57 2.55 -6.96 -7.52
N LEU A 58 1.77 -8.05 -7.48
CA LEU A 58 1.26 -8.74 -8.68
C LEU A 58 0.26 -7.91 -9.49
N LEU A 59 -0.44 -6.95 -8.89
CA LEU A 59 -1.21 -5.96 -9.64
C LEU A 59 -0.34 -5.05 -10.51
N GLY A 60 0.99 -5.15 -10.42
CA GLY A 60 1.89 -4.50 -11.34
C GLY A 60 2.02 -3.00 -11.09
N THR A 61 1.84 -2.53 -9.85
CA THR A 61 2.00 -1.10 -9.55
C THR A 61 3.37 -0.60 -10.00
N ILE A 62 4.46 -1.28 -9.65
CA ILE A 62 5.81 -0.85 -10.06
C ILE A 62 5.96 -0.81 -11.58
N VAL A 63 5.32 -1.76 -12.28
CA VAL A 63 5.33 -1.86 -13.73
C VAL A 63 4.61 -0.66 -14.35
N VAL A 64 3.41 -0.33 -13.87
CA VAL A 64 2.66 0.85 -14.33
C VAL A 64 3.47 2.12 -14.08
N TYR A 65 4.15 2.24 -12.94
CA TYR A 65 5.01 3.38 -12.65
C TYR A 65 6.23 3.45 -13.59
N SER A 66 6.94 2.34 -13.79
CA SER A 66 8.11 2.27 -14.66
C SER A 66 7.76 2.50 -16.14
N TYR A 67 6.58 2.06 -16.58
CA TYR A 67 6.13 2.15 -17.96
C TYR A 67 5.08 3.24 -18.21
N ALA A 68 4.78 4.09 -17.21
CA ALA A 68 3.81 5.17 -17.34
C ALA A 68 4.12 6.05 -18.55
N TYR A 69 5.39 6.39 -18.77
CA TYR A 69 5.86 7.12 -19.94
C TYR A 69 5.47 6.43 -21.25
N ASN A 70 5.80 5.13 -21.39
CA ASN A 70 5.48 4.35 -22.57
C ASN A 70 3.97 4.24 -22.81
N ILE A 71 3.18 4.12 -21.74
CA ILE A 71 1.72 4.09 -21.80
C ILE A 71 1.18 5.45 -22.30
N PHE A 72 1.71 6.57 -21.81
CA PHE A 72 1.30 7.91 -22.25
C PHE A 72 1.67 8.18 -23.71
N THR A 73 2.87 7.78 -24.13
CA THR A 73 3.29 7.92 -25.54
C THR A 73 2.45 7.03 -26.46
N LYS A 74 2.15 5.79 -26.08
CA LYS A 74 1.23 4.90 -26.83
C LYS A 74 -0.20 5.46 -26.85
N ALA A 75 -0.61 6.15 -25.81
CA ALA A 75 -1.88 6.89 -25.78
C ALA A 75 -1.88 8.14 -26.66
N GLY A 76 -0.86 8.41 -27.47
CA GLY A 76 -0.87 9.52 -28.41
C GLY A 76 -0.57 10.89 -27.79
N ILE A 77 -0.05 10.91 -26.55
CA ILE A 77 0.45 12.16 -25.95
C ILE A 77 1.76 12.53 -26.65
N PRO A 78 1.86 13.75 -27.22
CA PRO A 78 3.09 14.24 -27.83
C PRO A 78 4.26 14.23 -26.83
N PRO A 79 5.48 13.86 -27.24
CA PRO A 79 6.63 13.75 -26.34
C PRO A 79 6.99 15.07 -25.64
N ASP A 80 6.67 16.21 -26.24
CA ASP A 80 6.83 17.55 -25.66
C ASP A 80 5.88 17.81 -24.49
N GLN A 81 4.71 17.16 -24.45
CA GLN A 81 3.73 17.30 -23.37
C GLN A 81 3.88 16.25 -22.26
N THR A 82 4.67 15.20 -22.48
CA THR A 82 4.82 14.10 -21.52
C THR A 82 5.40 14.55 -20.18
N HIS A 83 6.26 15.58 -20.16
CA HIS A 83 6.77 16.16 -18.92
C HIS A 83 5.66 16.75 -18.04
N TYR A 84 4.65 17.39 -18.64
CA TYR A 84 3.50 17.93 -17.90
C TYR A 84 2.62 16.82 -17.33
N VAL A 85 2.41 15.76 -18.10
CA VAL A 85 1.62 14.60 -17.64
C VAL A 85 2.34 13.87 -16.52
N SER A 86 3.66 13.73 -16.59
CA SER A 86 4.46 13.15 -15.49
C SER A 86 4.45 14.03 -14.24
N LEU A 87 4.44 15.36 -14.39
CA LEU A 87 4.28 16.27 -13.24
C LEU A 87 2.89 16.12 -12.62
N GLY A 88 1.85 16.04 -13.45
CA GLY A 88 0.47 15.78 -13.02
C GLY A 88 0.34 14.43 -12.30
N PHE A 89 0.99 13.39 -12.82
CA PHE A 89 1.05 12.06 -12.21
C PHE A 89 1.58 12.14 -10.78
N GLY A 90 2.75 12.77 -10.57
CA GLY A 90 3.33 12.93 -9.23
C GLY A 90 2.49 13.83 -8.32
N ALA A 91 1.90 14.90 -8.86
CA ALA A 91 1.00 15.77 -8.10
C ALA A 91 -0.27 15.03 -7.65
N ALA A 92 -0.86 14.20 -8.52
CA ALA A 92 -2.03 13.37 -8.18
C ALA A 92 -1.69 12.33 -7.11
N GLU A 93 -0.50 11.74 -7.15
CA GLU A 93 0.01 10.84 -6.12
C GLU A 93 0.15 11.55 -4.77
N VAL A 94 0.81 12.72 -4.74
CA VAL A 94 0.98 13.51 -3.51
C VAL A 94 -0.38 13.95 -2.97
N LEU A 95 -1.27 14.47 -3.82
CA LEU A 95 -2.61 14.89 -3.41
C LEU A 95 -3.43 13.72 -2.88
N SER A 96 -3.41 12.57 -3.56
CA SER A 96 -4.11 11.37 -3.09
C SER A 96 -3.57 10.91 -1.74
N THR A 97 -2.24 10.87 -1.56
CA THR A 97 -1.62 10.45 -0.31
C THR A 97 -1.90 11.45 0.83
N VAL A 98 -1.75 12.76 0.59
CA VAL A 98 -1.94 13.79 1.62
C VAL A 98 -3.41 13.95 2.00
N LEU A 99 -4.29 14.16 1.01
CA LEU A 99 -5.71 14.40 1.24
C LEU A 99 -6.41 13.16 1.82
N VAL A 100 -6.02 11.97 1.36
CA VAL A 100 -6.69 10.75 1.79
C VAL A 100 -6.08 10.16 3.05
N SER A 101 -4.75 10.14 3.24
CA SER A 101 -4.18 9.61 4.49
C SER A 101 -4.56 10.45 5.73
N SER A 102 -4.75 11.76 5.56
CA SER A 102 -5.01 12.67 6.70
C SER A 102 -6.49 12.78 7.06
N CYS A 103 -7.39 12.93 6.08
CA CYS A 103 -8.81 13.23 6.35
C CYS A 103 -9.74 12.05 6.05
N LEU A 104 -9.63 11.45 4.86
CA LEU A 104 -10.60 10.42 4.44
C LEU A 104 -10.31 9.06 5.08
N GLN A 105 -9.05 8.69 5.27
CA GLN A 105 -8.70 7.34 5.67
C GLN A 105 -8.97 7.07 7.13
N GLY A 106 -8.67 8.02 8.04
CA GLY A 106 -9.08 7.89 9.45
C GLY A 106 -10.59 7.68 9.56
N PHE A 107 -11.36 8.54 8.90
CA PHE A 107 -12.83 8.47 8.87
C PHE A 107 -13.37 7.19 8.19
N LEU A 108 -12.80 6.79 7.05
CA LEU A 108 -13.20 5.59 6.31
C LEU A 108 -12.82 4.31 7.05
N VAL A 109 -11.67 4.28 7.71
CA VAL A 109 -11.22 3.12 8.50
C VAL A 109 -12.12 2.92 9.72
N GLU A 110 -12.44 4.01 10.42
CA GLU A 110 -13.37 3.98 11.56
C GLU A 110 -14.77 3.52 11.14
N ARG A 111 -15.25 3.96 9.96
CA ARG A 111 -16.63 3.72 9.54
C ARG A 111 -16.85 2.45 8.71
N ALA A 112 -15.90 2.07 7.85
CA ALA A 112 -16.04 0.94 6.90
C ALA A 112 -15.21 -0.29 7.28
N GLY A 113 -14.25 -0.15 8.20
CA GLY A 113 -13.32 -1.20 8.60
C GLY A 113 -12.22 -1.46 7.57
N ARG A 114 -11.03 -1.84 8.08
CA ARG A 114 -9.81 -2.00 7.27
C ARG A 114 -9.92 -3.08 6.19
N LYS A 115 -10.55 -4.22 6.49
CA LYS A 115 -10.70 -5.33 5.54
C LYS A 115 -11.53 -4.93 4.33
N THR A 116 -12.66 -4.25 4.56
CA THR A 116 -13.54 -3.78 3.49
C THR A 116 -12.83 -2.75 2.61
N LEU A 117 -12.06 -1.85 3.22
CA LEU A 117 -11.28 -0.85 2.48
C LEU A 117 -10.23 -1.51 1.57
N LEU A 118 -9.51 -2.52 2.08
CA LEU A 118 -8.51 -3.27 1.31
C LEU A 118 -9.16 -3.97 0.10
N TRP A 119 -10.26 -4.70 0.30
CA TRP A 119 -10.98 -5.40 -0.76
C TRP A 119 -11.54 -4.45 -1.83
N LYS A 120 -12.17 -3.34 -1.41
CA LYS A 120 -12.68 -2.33 -2.34
C LYS A 120 -11.58 -1.73 -3.18
N ASN A 121 -10.43 -1.46 -2.57
CA ASN A 121 -9.30 -0.89 -3.27
C ASN A 121 -8.73 -1.86 -4.32
N TYR A 122 -8.53 -3.13 -3.96
CA TYR A 122 -8.12 -4.14 -4.92
C TYR A 122 -9.10 -4.32 -6.08
N ALA A 123 -10.41 -4.32 -5.79
CA ALA A 123 -11.43 -4.41 -6.83
C ALA A 123 -11.35 -3.20 -7.79
N LEU A 124 -11.16 -2.00 -7.25
CA LEU A 124 -11.01 -0.78 -8.05
C LEU A 124 -9.73 -0.80 -8.91
N MET A 125 -8.60 -1.24 -8.34
CA MET A 125 -7.34 -1.37 -9.07
C MET A 125 -7.44 -2.42 -10.19
N ALA A 126 -8.03 -3.59 -9.91
CA ALA A 126 -8.23 -4.63 -10.91
C ALA A 126 -9.17 -4.18 -12.04
N LEU A 127 -10.25 -3.48 -11.70
CA LEU A 127 -11.17 -2.90 -12.69
C LEU A 127 -10.46 -1.85 -13.55
N ALA A 128 -9.70 -0.94 -12.94
CA ALA A 128 -8.96 0.10 -13.65
C ALA A 128 -7.93 -0.49 -14.62
N LEU A 129 -7.20 -1.52 -14.20
CA LEU A 129 -6.25 -2.24 -15.06
C LEU A 129 -6.96 -2.98 -16.19
N GLY A 130 -8.05 -3.69 -15.90
CA GLY A 130 -8.83 -4.39 -16.93
C GLY A 130 -9.38 -3.43 -17.98
N LEU A 131 -9.93 -2.29 -17.55
CA LEU A 131 -10.37 -1.23 -18.45
C LEU A 131 -9.20 -0.63 -19.24
N LEU A 132 -8.05 -0.40 -18.59
CA LEU A 132 -6.86 0.11 -19.26
C LEU A 132 -6.39 -0.84 -20.36
N THR A 133 -6.38 -2.16 -20.12
CA THR A 133 -6.04 -3.15 -21.15
C THR A 133 -7.00 -3.08 -22.34
N VAL A 134 -8.30 -2.92 -22.09
CA VAL A 134 -9.32 -2.78 -23.15
C VAL A 134 -9.17 -1.47 -23.91
N THR A 135 -8.91 -0.35 -23.22
CA THR A 135 -8.70 0.93 -23.91
C THR A 135 -7.42 0.93 -24.72
N LEU A 136 -6.34 0.33 -24.20
CA LEU A 136 -5.09 0.18 -24.96
C LEU A 136 -5.28 -0.68 -26.23
N SER A 137 -6.11 -1.72 -26.21
CA SER A 137 -6.38 -2.54 -27.41
C SER A 137 -7.26 -1.85 -28.45
N LEU A 138 -8.03 -0.84 -28.05
CA LEU A 138 -8.94 -0.06 -28.91
C LEU A 138 -8.37 1.30 -29.32
N GLN A 139 -7.09 1.58 -29.05
CA GLN A 139 -6.45 2.87 -29.31
C GLN A 139 -6.57 3.33 -30.77
N ASP A 140 -6.42 2.40 -31.72
CA ASP A 140 -6.47 2.71 -33.15
C ASP A 140 -7.90 2.87 -33.70
N SER A 141 -8.92 2.51 -32.91
CA SER A 141 -10.33 2.53 -33.35
C SER A 141 -11.01 3.89 -33.14
N PHE A 142 -10.65 4.62 -32.09
CA PHE A 142 -11.36 5.86 -31.71
C PHE A 142 -10.43 6.94 -31.13
N PHE A 143 -10.59 8.18 -31.60
CA PHE A 143 -9.78 9.34 -31.18
C PHE A 143 -9.90 9.70 -29.68
N TRP A 144 -10.96 9.28 -28.99
CA TRP A 144 -11.20 9.60 -27.57
C TRP A 144 -10.60 8.58 -26.58
N VAL A 145 -10.25 7.39 -27.05
CA VAL A 145 -9.73 6.27 -26.24
C VAL A 145 -8.37 6.58 -25.58
N PRO A 146 -7.43 7.28 -26.24
CA PRO A 146 -6.30 7.97 -25.63
C PRO A 146 -6.58 8.67 -24.29
N TYR A 147 -7.55 9.59 -24.27
CA TYR A 147 -7.87 10.39 -23.09
C TYR A 147 -8.44 9.53 -21.96
N CYS A 148 -9.25 8.52 -22.29
CA CYS A 148 -9.74 7.55 -21.32
C CYS A 148 -8.60 6.73 -20.71
N SER A 149 -7.62 6.30 -21.49
CA SER A 149 -6.46 5.55 -20.99
C SER A 149 -5.65 6.38 -19.99
N VAL A 150 -5.44 7.67 -20.29
CA VAL A 150 -4.77 8.60 -19.37
C VAL A 150 -5.57 8.73 -18.08
N ALA A 151 -6.89 8.98 -18.16
CA ALA A 151 -7.74 9.10 -16.98
C ALA A 151 -7.74 7.82 -16.12
N LEU A 152 -7.74 6.64 -16.74
CA LEU A 152 -7.66 5.35 -16.04
C LEU A 152 -6.33 5.17 -15.31
N VAL A 153 -5.22 5.60 -15.89
CA VAL A 153 -3.91 5.60 -15.22
C VAL A 153 -3.94 6.50 -13.98
N PHE A 154 -4.51 7.71 -14.09
CA PHE A 154 -4.70 8.60 -12.94
C PHE A 154 -5.57 7.97 -11.85
N ILE A 155 -6.69 7.35 -12.21
CA ILE A 155 -7.55 6.63 -11.26
C ILE A 155 -6.80 5.49 -10.58
N PHE A 156 -5.99 4.73 -11.33
CA PHE A 156 -5.19 3.64 -10.78
C PHE A 156 -4.19 4.13 -9.73
N ILE A 157 -3.46 5.21 -10.01
CA ILE A 157 -2.47 5.80 -9.08
C ILE A 157 -3.16 6.37 -7.85
N MET A 158 -4.24 7.15 -8.05
CA MET A 158 -5.00 7.69 -6.92
C MET A 158 -5.55 6.55 -6.05
N SER A 159 -6.02 5.47 -6.66
CA SER A 159 -6.46 4.27 -5.91
C SER A 159 -5.30 3.64 -5.13
N PHE A 160 -4.12 3.53 -5.75
CA PHE A 160 -2.93 3.00 -5.09
C PHE A 160 -2.51 3.85 -3.88
N GLY A 161 -2.51 5.18 -4.01
CA GLY A 161 -2.22 6.11 -2.91
C GLY A 161 -3.18 5.98 -1.73
N ILE A 162 -4.44 5.62 -1.99
CA ILE A 162 -5.49 5.44 -0.96
C ILE A 162 -5.37 4.10 -0.22
N GLY A 163 -4.95 3.03 -0.89
CA GLY A 163 -5.09 1.68 -0.36
C GLY A 163 -3.78 1.07 0.11
N PRO A 164 -3.05 0.36 -0.78
CA PRO A 164 -1.92 -0.49 -0.41
C PRO A 164 -0.87 0.21 0.45
N GLY A 165 -0.39 1.38 0.03
CA GLY A 165 0.69 2.09 0.72
C GLY A 165 0.29 2.53 2.13
N ALA A 166 -0.93 3.02 2.29
CA ALA A 166 -1.43 3.53 3.55
C ALA A 166 -1.96 2.44 4.49
N VAL A 167 -2.39 1.27 3.97
CA VAL A 167 -2.97 0.19 4.78
C VAL A 167 -1.92 -0.84 5.22
N VAL A 168 -0.92 -1.17 4.40
CA VAL A 168 0.05 -2.25 4.71
C VAL A 168 0.93 -1.90 5.92
N CYS A 169 1.40 -0.65 6.01
CA CYS A 169 2.28 -0.23 7.11
C CYS A 169 1.59 -0.35 8.49
N PRO A 170 0.38 0.20 8.70
CA PRO A 170 -0.37 -0.01 9.94
C PRO A 170 -0.76 -1.47 10.18
N LEU A 171 -1.16 -2.19 9.13
CA LEU A 171 -1.58 -3.58 9.23
C LEU A 171 -0.47 -4.47 9.81
N LEU A 172 0.80 -4.23 9.45
CA LEU A 172 1.95 -4.95 9.98
C LEU A 172 2.13 -4.69 11.49
N THR A 173 1.89 -3.46 11.94
CA THR A 173 1.97 -3.13 13.38
C THR A 173 0.80 -3.65 14.21
N GLU A 174 -0.38 -3.81 13.61
CA GLU A 174 -1.60 -4.31 14.27
C GLU A 174 -1.64 -5.83 14.37
N ILE A 175 -1.12 -6.52 13.36
CA ILE A 175 -1.12 -7.99 13.31
C ILE A 175 -0.02 -8.57 14.20
N PHE A 176 1.14 -7.93 14.29
CA PHE A 176 2.29 -8.45 15.03
C PHE A 176 2.47 -7.81 16.40
N ILE A 177 2.67 -8.67 17.40
CA ILE A 177 3.09 -8.29 18.75
C ILE A 177 4.43 -7.54 18.65
N HIS A 178 4.63 -6.56 19.53
CA HIS A 178 5.78 -5.65 19.53
C HIS A 178 7.13 -6.33 19.28
N SER A 179 7.41 -7.46 19.94
CA SER A 179 8.69 -8.16 19.83
C SER A 179 8.90 -8.91 18.49
N TYR A 180 7.85 -9.12 17.69
CA TYR A 180 7.92 -9.70 16.33
C TYR A 180 7.93 -8.66 15.20
N ARG A 181 7.55 -7.40 15.46
CA ARG A 181 7.44 -6.35 14.43
C ARG A 181 8.73 -6.14 13.63
N PRO A 182 9.93 -6.01 14.24
CA PRO A 182 11.16 -5.79 13.48
C PRO A 182 11.44 -6.93 12.50
N ALA A 183 11.25 -8.18 12.94
CA ALA A 183 11.42 -9.35 12.08
C ALA A 183 10.39 -9.38 10.94
N ALA A 184 9.14 -9.02 11.21
CA ALA A 184 8.09 -8.95 10.20
C ALA A 184 8.38 -7.87 9.14
N TYR A 185 8.91 -6.71 9.52
CA TYR A 185 9.36 -5.68 8.58
C TYR A 185 10.48 -6.16 7.66
N VAL A 186 11.46 -6.90 8.19
CA VAL A 186 12.55 -7.48 7.39
C VAL A 186 12.01 -8.47 6.37
N VAL A 187 11.12 -9.38 6.78
CA VAL A 187 10.51 -10.36 5.86
C VAL A 187 9.66 -9.66 4.80
N ASN A 188 8.85 -8.68 5.20
CA ASN A 188 8.05 -7.88 4.28
C ASN A 188 8.92 -7.17 3.23
N GLY A 189 10.00 -6.53 3.67
CA GLY A 189 10.96 -5.88 2.80
C GLY A 189 11.61 -6.87 1.83
N ALA A 190 12.11 -8.00 2.34
CA ALA A 190 12.74 -9.03 1.52
C ALA A 190 11.80 -9.55 0.42
N VAL A 191 10.54 -9.84 0.77
CA VAL A 191 9.54 -10.33 -0.18
C VAL A 191 9.20 -9.28 -1.22
N ASN A 192 9.03 -8.02 -0.80
CA ASN A 192 8.78 -6.91 -1.72
C ASN A 192 9.93 -6.77 -2.75
N TRP A 193 11.18 -6.80 -2.28
CA TRP A 193 12.35 -6.71 -3.16
C TRP A 193 12.46 -7.90 -4.12
N ILE A 194 12.19 -9.13 -3.66
CA ILE A 194 12.19 -10.33 -4.50
C ILE A 194 11.11 -10.21 -5.59
N GLN A 195 9.91 -9.76 -5.24
CA GLN A 195 8.83 -9.61 -6.20
C GLN A 195 9.10 -8.50 -7.20
N LEU A 196 9.70 -7.38 -6.75
CA LEU A 196 10.13 -6.31 -7.63
C LEU A 196 11.20 -6.81 -8.62
N PHE A 197 12.14 -7.62 -8.16
CA PHE A 197 13.14 -8.25 -9.03
C PHE A 197 12.51 -9.18 -10.07
N ILE A 198 11.57 -10.04 -9.65
CA ILE A 198 10.85 -10.95 -10.57
C ILE A 198 10.06 -10.14 -11.61
N LEU A 199 9.31 -9.12 -11.20
CA LEU A 199 8.56 -8.29 -12.14
C LEU A 199 9.47 -7.52 -13.09
N GLY A 200 10.58 -6.98 -12.59
CA GLY A 200 11.58 -6.31 -13.43
C GLY A 200 12.21 -7.23 -14.47
N LEU A 201 12.38 -8.52 -14.16
CA LEU A 201 12.88 -9.52 -15.12
C LEU A 201 11.81 -9.99 -16.09
N VAL A 202 10.60 -10.25 -15.64
CA VAL A 202 9.52 -10.86 -16.45
C VAL A 202 8.89 -9.84 -17.38
N PHE A 203 8.72 -8.59 -16.94
CA PHE A 203 7.95 -7.61 -17.67
C PHE A 203 8.52 -7.23 -19.06
N PRO A 204 9.85 -7.12 -19.26
CA PRO A 204 10.43 -6.94 -20.60
C PRO A 204 10.13 -8.07 -21.60
N PHE A 205 9.74 -9.26 -21.14
CA PHE A 205 9.31 -10.34 -22.04
C PHE A 205 7.83 -10.26 -22.43
N ILE A 206 7.04 -9.44 -21.74
CA ILE A 206 5.60 -9.27 -21.96
C ILE A 206 5.30 -8.09 -22.90
N VAL A 207 6.12 -7.03 -22.85
CA VAL A 207 5.98 -5.81 -23.68
C VAL A 207 6.77 -5.92 -24.97
#